data_AF-A1SC09-F1
#
_entry.id   AF-A1SC09-F1
#
_cell.length_a   1.000
_cell.length_b   1.000
_cell.length_c   1.000
_cell.angle_alpha   90.00
_cell.angle_beta   90.00
_cell.angle_gamma   90.00
#
_symmetry.space_group_name_H-M   'P 1'
#
loop_
_entity.id
_entity.type
_entity.pdbx_description
1 polymer ?
#
loop_
_entity_poly.entity_id
_entity_poly.type
_entity_poly.pdbx_seq_one_letter_code
_entity_poly.pdbx_strand_id
1 'polypeptide(L)'
;MSTTAWTEGRVDALLAALDSYGMSMSPAAAEDLITERVDAVAQLMRATKATARRYLTDEAIAGMAESIAFSLVEEAPGADLHGAPRTAPVPLYYVGRMVAGLAEACQVRFAERDDPEHAETRVTELVKCLSVLGSIASTEPSHDDGTEGTDGNAGITVAFPPALLRRVARYLDAAAVAAEDGATPAGFDEDPVKLARVFRDDATMLRILAEAGGPYGRPNLGAL
;
A
#
# COMPACT_ATOMS: atom_id res chain seq x y z
N MET A 1 -15.42 -31.01 -13.90
CA MET A 1 -15.33 -29.90 -12.93
C MET A 1 -15.88 -28.66 -13.61
N SER A 2 -16.87 -27.99 -13.01
CA SER A 2 -17.44 -26.75 -13.56
C SER A 2 -16.43 -25.61 -13.50
N THR A 3 -16.54 -24.62 -14.39
CA THR A 3 -15.67 -23.43 -14.38
C THR A 3 -15.65 -22.74 -13.01
N THR A 4 -16.80 -22.65 -12.34
CA THR A 4 -16.95 -22.04 -11.02
C THR A 4 -16.14 -22.80 -9.96
N ALA A 5 -16.34 -24.11 -9.84
CA ALA A 5 -15.60 -24.96 -8.89
C ALA A 5 -14.09 -24.98 -9.12
N TRP A 6 -13.64 -24.82 -10.38
CA TRP A 6 -12.21 -24.65 -10.66
C TRP A 6 -11.67 -23.30 -10.18
N THR A 7 -12.44 -22.24 -10.37
CA THR A 7 -12.03 -20.88 -10.00
C THR A 7 -11.98 -20.73 -8.49
N GLU A 8 -13.01 -21.18 -7.78
CA GLU A 8 -13.06 -21.23 -6.31
C GLU A 8 -11.83 -21.96 -5.73
N GLY A 9 -11.53 -23.16 -6.23
CA GLY A 9 -10.37 -23.92 -5.74
C GLY A 9 -9.00 -23.26 -6.05
N ARG A 10 -8.90 -22.41 -7.07
CA ARG A 10 -7.68 -21.64 -7.36
C ARG A 10 -7.59 -20.38 -6.51
N VAL A 11 -8.73 -19.75 -6.22
CA VAL A 11 -8.84 -18.63 -5.27
C VAL A 11 -8.38 -19.09 -3.89
N ASP A 12 -8.93 -20.19 -3.37
CA ASP A 12 -8.54 -20.73 -2.06
C ASP A 12 -7.04 -21.04 -1.99
N ALA A 13 -6.49 -21.63 -3.05
CA ALA A 13 -5.05 -21.94 -3.13
C ALA A 13 -4.18 -20.67 -3.10
N LEU A 14 -4.59 -19.60 -3.80
CA LEU A 14 -3.87 -18.33 -3.80
C LEU A 14 -3.95 -17.64 -2.43
N LEU A 15 -5.13 -17.61 -1.81
CA LEU A 15 -5.31 -17.03 -0.48
C LEU A 15 -4.45 -17.76 0.56
N ALA A 16 -4.43 -19.10 0.53
CA ALA A 16 -3.58 -19.90 1.41
C ALA A 16 -2.08 -19.67 1.16
N ALA A 17 -1.67 -19.51 -0.11
CA ALA A 17 -0.28 -19.20 -0.43
C ALA A 17 0.14 -17.81 0.07
N LEU A 18 -0.72 -16.79 -0.06
CA LEU A 18 -0.46 -15.44 0.45
C LEU A 18 -0.39 -15.39 1.99
N ASP A 19 -1.23 -16.18 2.68
CA ASP A 19 -1.23 -16.28 4.15
C ASP A 19 0.13 -16.74 4.69
N SER A 20 0.85 -17.60 3.95
CA SER A 20 2.21 -18.04 4.33
C SER A 20 3.24 -16.90 4.40
N TYR A 21 2.95 -15.76 3.77
CA TYR A 21 3.74 -14.53 3.82
C TYR A 21 3.14 -13.47 4.76
N GLY A 22 2.12 -13.83 5.56
CA GLY A 22 1.39 -12.90 6.44
C GLY A 22 0.57 -11.86 5.67
N MET A 23 0.18 -12.17 4.42
CA MET A 23 -0.64 -11.30 3.59
C MET A 23 -2.07 -11.82 3.50
N SER A 24 -3.01 -10.91 3.28
CA SER A 24 -4.41 -11.24 3.02
C SER A 24 -4.89 -10.52 1.76
N MET A 25 -5.90 -11.11 1.11
CA MET A 25 -6.51 -10.61 -0.12
C MET A 25 -7.99 -10.99 -0.10
N SER A 26 -8.83 -10.21 -0.77
CA SER A 26 -10.22 -10.58 -0.99
C SER A 26 -10.36 -11.78 -1.93
N PRO A 27 -11.36 -12.67 -1.72
CA PRO A 27 -11.68 -13.70 -2.70
C PRO A 27 -11.97 -13.11 -4.09
N ALA A 28 -12.62 -11.94 -4.15
CA ALA A 28 -12.91 -11.23 -5.40
C ALA A 28 -11.64 -10.77 -6.13
N ALA A 29 -10.69 -10.12 -5.44
CA ALA A 29 -9.44 -9.71 -6.08
C ALA A 29 -8.57 -10.92 -6.45
N ALA A 30 -8.63 -11.99 -5.66
CA ALA A 30 -7.99 -13.26 -6.03
C ALA A 30 -8.62 -13.84 -7.31
N GLU A 31 -9.94 -13.84 -7.44
CA GLU A 31 -10.62 -14.29 -8.66
C GLU A 31 -10.24 -13.45 -9.88
N ASP A 32 -10.19 -12.12 -9.73
CA ASP A 32 -9.77 -11.20 -10.79
C ASP A 32 -8.33 -11.50 -11.23
N LEU A 33 -7.41 -11.65 -10.28
CA LEU A 33 -6.00 -11.96 -10.58
C LEU A 33 -5.85 -13.34 -11.27
N ILE A 34 -6.62 -14.33 -10.83
CA ILE A 34 -6.66 -15.66 -11.46
C ILE A 34 -7.19 -15.55 -12.89
N THR A 35 -8.23 -14.76 -13.10
CA THR A 35 -8.84 -14.55 -14.42
C THR A 35 -7.89 -13.81 -15.36
N GLU A 36 -7.27 -12.72 -14.89
CA GLU A 36 -6.26 -11.97 -15.62
C GLU A 36 -5.09 -12.89 -16.02
N ARG A 37 -4.61 -13.71 -15.08
CA ARG A 37 -3.51 -14.64 -15.36
C ARG A 37 -3.88 -15.68 -16.41
N VAL A 38 -5.09 -16.24 -16.35
CA VAL A 38 -5.59 -17.17 -17.37
C VAL A 38 -5.66 -16.49 -18.73
N ASP A 39 -6.10 -15.24 -18.78
CA ASP A 39 -6.21 -14.47 -20.01
C ASP A 39 -4.84 -14.14 -20.61
N ALA A 40 -3.90 -13.71 -19.78
CA ALA A 40 -2.51 -13.47 -20.18
C ALA A 40 -1.86 -14.75 -20.75
N VAL A 41 -2.03 -15.90 -20.10
CA VAL A 41 -1.50 -17.18 -20.59
C VAL A 41 -2.19 -17.61 -21.89
N ALA A 42 -3.51 -17.45 -21.99
CA ALA A 42 -4.26 -17.77 -23.21
C ALA A 42 -3.77 -16.94 -24.39
N GLN A 43 -3.55 -15.64 -24.19
CA GLN A 43 -3.02 -14.74 -25.21
C GLN A 43 -1.59 -15.10 -25.61
N LEU A 44 -0.70 -15.28 -24.63
CA LEU A 44 0.71 -15.63 -24.86
C LEU A 44 0.84 -16.95 -25.63
N MET A 45 0.07 -17.96 -25.25
CA MET A 45 0.10 -19.30 -25.85
C MET A 45 -0.75 -19.40 -27.12
N ARG A 46 -1.50 -18.35 -27.49
CA ARG A 46 -2.52 -18.35 -28.56
C ARG A 46 -3.49 -19.52 -28.43
N ALA A 47 -3.92 -19.79 -27.20
CA ALA A 47 -4.75 -20.93 -26.84
C ALA A 47 -6.09 -20.48 -26.24
N THR A 48 -7.01 -21.44 -26.09
CA THR A 48 -8.28 -21.18 -25.39
C THR A 48 -8.04 -20.98 -23.89
N LYS A 49 -8.92 -20.24 -23.20
CA LYS A 49 -8.90 -20.13 -21.73
C LYS A 49 -8.92 -21.51 -21.06
N ALA A 50 -9.68 -22.47 -21.60
CA ALA A 50 -9.74 -23.84 -21.09
C ALA A 50 -8.37 -24.55 -21.15
N THR A 51 -7.58 -24.31 -22.20
CA THR A 51 -6.20 -24.80 -22.31
C THR A 51 -5.28 -24.05 -21.34
N ALA A 52 -5.38 -22.73 -21.27
CA ALA A 52 -4.56 -21.89 -20.39
C ALA A 52 -4.69 -22.26 -18.90
N ARG A 53 -5.91 -22.60 -18.45
CA ARG A 53 -6.18 -23.08 -17.08
C ARG A 53 -5.33 -24.26 -16.66
N ARG A 54 -4.88 -25.11 -17.59
CA ARG A 54 -4.00 -26.26 -17.29
C ARG A 54 -2.59 -25.87 -16.85
N TYR A 55 -2.18 -24.63 -17.15
CA TYR A 55 -0.88 -24.09 -16.78
C TYR A 55 -0.91 -23.38 -15.42
N LEU A 56 -2.09 -23.16 -14.84
CA LEU A 56 -2.24 -22.58 -13.51
C LEU A 56 -2.17 -23.68 -12.44
N THR A 57 -1.02 -24.37 -12.40
CA THR A 57 -0.70 -25.42 -11.43
C THR A 57 -0.56 -24.84 -10.03
N ASP A 58 -0.53 -25.69 -9.00
CA ASP A 58 -0.34 -25.24 -7.61
C ASP A 58 1.02 -24.53 -7.45
N GLU A 59 2.06 -25.00 -8.15
CA GLU A 59 3.36 -24.34 -8.26
C GLU A 59 3.26 -22.94 -8.89
N ALA A 60 2.45 -22.78 -9.94
CA ALA A 60 2.24 -21.48 -10.57
C ALA A 60 1.51 -20.51 -9.63
N ILE A 61 0.56 -21.00 -8.83
CA ILE A 61 -0.12 -20.21 -7.80
C ILE A 61 0.85 -19.81 -6.68
N ALA A 62 1.69 -20.73 -6.22
CA ALA A 62 2.73 -20.43 -5.23
C ALA A 62 3.71 -19.37 -5.76
N GLY A 63 4.16 -19.48 -7.00
CA GLY A 63 5.01 -18.48 -7.65
C GLY A 63 4.33 -17.13 -7.85
N MET A 64 2.99 -17.08 -8.04
CA MET A 64 2.24 -15.83 -8.03
C MET A 64 2.25 -15.17 -6.66
N ALA A 65 1.98 -15.94 -5.59
CA ALA A 65 2.02 -15.42 -4.22
C ALA A 65 3.43 -14.92 -3.84
N GLU A 66 4.47 -15.67 -4.22
CA GLU A 66 5.87 -15.27 -4.03
C GLU A 66 6.19 -13.96 -4.77
N SER A 67 5.76 -13.83 -6.03
CA SER A 67 5.98 -12.61 -6.81
C SER A 67 5.29 -11.39 -6.17
N ILE A 68 4.08 -11.58 -5.62
CA ILE A 68 3.37 -10.52 -4.89
C ILE A 68 4.14 -10.18 -3.61
N ALA A 69 4.52 -11.18 -2.82
CA ALA A 69 5.28 -10.99 -1.58
C ALA A 69 6.59 -10.25 -1.82
N PHE A 70 7.31 -10.65 -2.87
CA PHE A 70 8.56 -10.03 -3.27
C PHE A 70 8.37 -8.57 -3.68
N SER A 71 7.29 -8.25 -4.41
CA SER A 71 6.99 -6.88 -4.79
C SER A 71 6.72 -5.95 -3.59
N LEU A 72 6.33 -6.52 -2.44
CA LEU A 72 6.01 -5.81 -1.21
C LEU A 72 7.05 -6.02 -0.10
N VAL A 73 8.21 -6.62 -0.39
CA VAL A 73 9.18 -7.02 0.65
C VAL A 73 9.64 -5.84 1.52
N GLU A 74 9.77 -4.65 0.93
CA GLU A 74 10.17 -3.45 1.65
C GLU A 74 9.08 -2.89 2.59
N GLU A 75 7.83 -3.32 2.42
CA GLU A 75 6.72 -3.05 3.35
C GLU A 75 6.70 -4.02 4.54
N ALA A 76 7.59 -5.02 4.54
CA ALA A 76 7.69 -6.07 5.54
C ALA A 76 6.31 -6.68 5.86
N PRO A 77 5.61 -7.30 4.88
CA PRO A 77 4.26 -7.85 5.09
C PRO A 77 4.22 -8.80 6.29
N GLY A 78 3.13 -8.76 7.05
CA GLY A 78 2.97 -9.53 8.30
C GLY A 78 3.80 -9.05 9.50
N ALA A 79 4.77 -8.13 9.33
CA ALA A 79 5.60 -7.66 10.45
C ALA A 79 4.83 -6.75 11.43
N ASP A 80 5.16 -6.87 12.71
CA ASP A 80 4.73 -5.93 13.76
C ASP A 80 5.47 -4.59 13.60
N LEU A 81 4.72 -3.56 13.20
CA LEU A 81 5.27 -2.22 12.98
C LEU A 81 5.49 -1.44 14.28
N HIS A 82 4.88 -1.84 15.41
CA HIS A 82 5.10 -1.15 16.68
C HIS A 82 6.51 -1.40 17.22
N GLY A 83 7.01 -2.63 17.06
CA GLY A 83 8.38 -3.05 17.42
C GLY A 83 9.43 -2.85 16.33
N ALA A 84 9.05 -2.41 15.13
CA ALA A 84 9.99 -2.25 14.02
C ALA A 84 11.00 -1.11 14.25
N PRO A 85 12.24 -1.22 13.72
CA PRO A 85 13.25 -0.17 13.83
C PRO A 85 12.76 1.16 13.27
N ARG A 86 12.92 2.23 14.06
CA ARG A 86 12.50 3.60 13.71
C ARG A 86 13.70 4.38 13.19
N THR A 87 13.94 4.30 11.89
CA THR A 87 15.16 4.83 11.27
C THR A 87 14.90 5.95 10.27
N ALA A 88 13.66 6.15 9.82
CA ALA A 88 13.30 7.21 8.88
C ALA A 88 12.89 8.49 9.62
N PRO A 89 13.69 9.57 9.58
CA PRO A 89 13.30 10.84 10.19
C PRO A 89 12.22 11.51 9.33
N VAL A 90 11.07 11.80 9.94
CA VAL A 90 9.95 12.50 9.28
C VAL A 90 9.75 13.86 9.94
N PRO A 91 9.71 14.96 9.19
CA PRO A 91 9.39 16.28 9.75
C PRO A 91 8.01 16.29 10.40
N LEU A 92 7.88 16.92 11.58
CA LEU A 92 6.64 16.88 12.37
C LEU A 92 5.42 17.41 11.60
N TYR A 93 5.57 18.46 10.79
CA TYR A 93 4.48 18.97 9.95
C TYR A 93 3.99 17.94 8.92
N TYR A 94 4.89 17.06 8.46
CA TYR A 94 4.58 16.01 7.51
C TYR A 94 3.82 14.85 8.17
N VAL A 95 4.01 14.64 9.48
CA VAL A 95 3.18 13.69 10.25
C VAL A 95 1.71 14.10 10.21
N GLY A 96 1.40 15.39 10.37
CA GLY A 96 0.04 15.92 10.22
C GLY A 96 -0.54 15.66 8.82
N ARG A 97 0.30 15.80 7.78
CA ARG A 97 -0.07 15.51 6.39
C ARG A 97 -0.37 14.02 6.16
N MET A 98 0.42 13.13 6.75
CA MET A 98 0.17 11.68 6.70
C MET A 98 -1.18 11.32 7.34
N VAL A 99 -1.50 11.92 8.49
CA VAL A 99 -2.79 11.71 9.16
C VAL A 99 -3.95 12.18 8.29
N ALA A 100 -3.84 13.37 7.69
CA ALA A 100 -4.85 13.89 6.78
C ALA A 100 -5.03 12.98 5.56
N GLY A 101 -3.95 12.63 4.86
CA GLY A 101 -4.00 11.78 3.67
C GLY A 101 -4.59 10.40 3.95
N LEU A 102 -4.25 9.77 5.09
CA LEU A 102 -4.85 8.50 5.48
C LEU A 102 -6.34 8.62 5.83
N ALA A 103 -6.74 9.70 6.50
CA ALA A 103 -8.14 9.95 6.84
C ALA A 103 -9.00 10.20 5.59
N GLU A 104 -8.46 10.94 4.60
CA GLU A 104 -9.10 11.15 3.30
C GLU A 104 -9.15 9.85 2.49
N ALA A 105 -8.06 9.07 2.49
CA ALA A 105 -8.03 7.76 1.86
C ALA A 105 -9.09 6.82 2.43
N CYS A 106 -9.33 6.82 3.75
CA CYS A 106 -10.45 6.07 4.36
C CYS A 106 -11.80 6.48 3.75
N GLN A 107 -12.05 7.78 3.57
CA GLN A 107 -13.30 8.27 3.00
C GLN A 107 -13.46 7.89 1.53
N VAL A 108 -12.37 7.94 0.75
CA VAL A 108 -12.35 7.45 -0.63
C VAL A 108 -12.68 5.96 -0.67
N ARG A 109 -12.08 5.15 0.21
CA ARG A 109 -12.37 3.70 0.27
C ARG A 109 -13.82 3.39 0.64
N PHE A 110 -14.45 4.19 1.48
CA PHE A 110 -15.88 4.05 1.76
C PHE A 110 -16.78 4.45 0.58
N ALA A 111 -16.31 5.33 -0.30
CA ALA A 111 -17.05 5.77 -1.48
C ALA A 111 -16.98 4.78 -2.65
N GLU A 112 -16.03 3.85 -2.64
CA GLU A 112 -15.95 2.74 -3.60
C GLU A 112 -17.20 1.87 -3.51
N ARG A 113 -18.00 1.86 -4.57
CA ARG A 113 -19.31 1.17 -4.58
C ARG A 113 -19.24 -0.29 -4.98
N ASP A 114 -18.16 -0.69 -5.64
CA ASP A 114 -18.08 -1.97 -6.33
C ASP A 114 -17.81 -3.14 -5.37
N ASP A 115 -17.40 -2.86 -4.12
CA ASP A 115 -16.99 -3.90 -3.18
C ASP A 115 -17.07 -3.50 -1.68
N PRO A 116 -18.28 -3.44 -1.11
CA PRO A 116 -18.51 -2.96 0.26
C PRO A 116 -17.95 -3.90 1.34
N GLU A 117 -17.93 -5.22 1.11
CA GLU A 117 -17.38 -6.18 2.08
C GLU A 117 -15.86 -6.00 2.25
N HIS A 118 -15.16 -5.62 1.18
CA HIS A 118 -13.73 -5.37 1.24
C HIS A 118 -13.37 -3.91 1.55
N ALA A 119 -14.31 -2.98 1.41
CA ALA A 119 -14.13 -1.60 1.87
C ALA A 119 -13.79 -1.56 3.37
N GLU A 120 -14.46 -2.37 4.20
CA GLU A 120 -14.17 -2.48 5.63
C GLU A 120 -12.74 -2.97 5.90
N THR A 121 -12.30 -4.00 5.18
CA THR A 121 -10.93 -4.52 5.31
C THR A 121 -9.89 -3.48 4.87
N ARG A 122 -10.11 -2.80 3.73
CA ARG A 122 -9.21 -1.74 3.22
C ARG A 122 -9.11 -0.57 4.21
N VAL A 123 -10.24 -0.14 4.76
CA VAL A 123 -10.29 0.91 5.79
C VAL A 123 -9.61 0.47 7.08
N THR A 124 -9.81 -0.78 7.50
CA THR A 124 -9.15 -1.33 8.69
C THR A 124 -7.64 -1.24 8.60
N GLU A 125 -7.05 -1.54 7.43
CA GLU A 125 -5.60 -1.40 7.22
C GLU A 125 -5.11 0.05 7.28
N LEU A 126 -5.86 0.99 6.70
CA LEU A 126 -5.58 2.44 6.80
C LEU A 126 -5.64 2.91 8.26
N VAL A 127 -6.66 2.48 9.02
CA VAL A 127 -6.84 2.82 10.44
C VAL A 127 -5.74 2.21 11.31
N LYS A 128 -5.28 0.99 11.01
CA LYS A 128 -4.09 0.41 11.67
C LYS A 128 -2.85 1.28 11.44
N CYS A 129 -2.63 1.77 10.21
CA CYS A 129 -1.54 2.72 9.95
C CYS A 129 -1.70 4.02 10.76
N LEU A 130 -2.90 4.60 10.83
CA LEU A 130 -3.17 5.78 11.68
C LEU A 130 -2.84 5.51 13.15
N SER A 131 -3.21 4.33 13.67
CA SER A 131 -2.93 3.93 15.04
C SER A 131 -1.42 3.83 15.32
N VAL A 132 -0.66 3.17 14.44
CA VAL A 132 0.81 3.06 14.56
C VAL A 132 1.45 4.45 14.47
N LEU A 133 1.00 5.29 13.53
CA LEU A 133 1.50 6.65 13.36
C LEU A 133 1.28 7.49 14.62
N GLY A 134 0.06 7.53 15.14
CA GLY A 134 -0.28 8.27 16.35
C GLY A 134 0.49 7.77 17.58
N SER A 135 0.64 6.45 17.71
CA SER A 135 1.41 5.85 18.80
C SER A 135 2.88 6.30 18.75
N ILE A 136 3.50 6.32 17.58
CA ILE A 136 4.88 6.76 17.42
C ILE A 136 4.99 8.29 17.59
N ALA A 137 4.07 9.06 17.01
CA ALA A 137 4.06 10.52 17.10
C ALA A 137 3.83 11.05 18.53
N SER A 138 3.24 10.24 19.42
CA SER A 138 3.11 10.57 20.84
C SER A 138 4.40 10.45 21.64
N THR A 139 5.47 9.90 21.05
CA THR A 139 6.79 9.78 21.69
C THR A 139 7.62 11.06 21.52
N GLU A 140 8.65 11.22 22.35
CA GLU A 140 9.48 12.43 22.35
C GLU A 140 10.16 12.62 20.98
N PRO A 141 9.97 13.77 20.31
CA PRO A 141 10.54 14.01 19.00
C PRO A 141 12.03 14.33 19.10
N SER A 142 12.75 14.02 18.03
CA SER A 142 14.17 14.39 17.89
C SER A 142 14.30 15.83 17.44
N HIS A 143 15.23 16.55 18.08
CA HIS A 143 15.64 17.89 17.68
C HIS A 143 16.91 17.76 16.84
N ASP A 144 16.95 18.44 15.71
CA ASP A 144 18.20 18.58 14.96
C ASP A 144 19.05 19.63 15.69
N ASP A 145 20.07 19.19 16.42
CA ASP A 145 21.01 20.04 17.13
C ASP A 145 21.98 20.69 16.12
N GLY A 146 21.44 21.61 15.31
CA GLY A 146 22.18 22.63 14.56
C GLY A 146 23.42 22.14 13.79
N THR A 147 23.23 21.67 12.57
CA THR A 147 24.24 21.94 11.52
C THR A 147 23.86 23.27 10.87
N GLU A 148 24.75 24.27 10.94
CA GLU A 148 24.60 25.56 10.27
C GLU A 148 24.33 25.34 8.77
N GLY A 149 23.06 25.46 8.38
CA GLY A 149 22.57 25.31 7.02
C GLY A 149 21.42 26.29 6.83
N THR A 150 21.59 27.17 5.86
CA THR A 150 20.94 28.46 5.70
C THR A 150 19.48 28.40 5.26
N ASP A 151 18.58 27.79 6.04
CA ASP A 151 17.14 28.00 5.95
C ASP A 151 16.49 27.69 7.31
N GLY A 152 15.70 28.62 7.85
CA GLY A 152 15.18 28.62 9.22
C GLY A 152 14.15 27.55 9.58
N ASN A 153 14.28 26.34 9.03
CA ASN A 153 13.46 25.17 9.31
C ASN A 153 14.34 24.02 9.84
N ALA A 154 15.16 24.29 10.86
CA ALA A 154 15.75 23.25 11.71
C ALA A 154 14.61 22.55 12.46
N GLY A 155 13.94 21.63 11.75
CA GLY A 155 12.58 21.22 12.05
C GLY A 155 12.55 19.95 12.85
N ILE A 156 11.87 19.98 13.99
CA ILE A 156 11.56 18.83 14.85
C ILE A 156 11.15 17.61 13.99
N THR A 157 11.80 16.46 14.20
CA THR A 157 11.51 15.21 13.48
C THR A 157 11.04 14.11 14.41
N VAL A 158 10.29 13.16 13.85
CA VAL A 158 9.92 11.90 14.53
C VAL A 158 10.39 10.76 13.66
N ALA A 159 11.10 9.79 14.24
CA ALA A 159 11.59 8.64 13.50
C ALA A 159 10.48 7.56 13.39
N PHE A 160 10.23 7.09 12.17
CA PHE A 160 9.27 6.03 11.87
C PHE A 160 9.94 4.80 11.22
N PRO A 161 9.30 3.62 11.27
CA PRO A 161 9.72 2.48 10.46
C PRO A 161 9.61 2.78 8.96
N PRO A 162 10.66 2.55 8.15
CA PRO A 162 10.58 2.71 6.70
C PRO A 162 9.47 1.87 6.05
N ALA A 163 9.21 0.68 6.59
CA ALA A 163 8.14 -0.20 6.14
C ALA A 163 6.75 0.43 6.32
N LEU A 164 6.53 1.16 7.43
CA LEU A 164 5.27 1.88 7.65
C LEU A 164 5.07 2.96 6.60
N LEU A 165 6.10 3.76 6.31
CA LEU A 165 6.02 4.83 5.32
C LEU A 165 5.70 4.29 3.92
N ARG A 166 6.30 3.15 3.54
CA ARG A 166 6.01 2.46 2.28
C ARG A 166 4.58 1.93 2.20
N ARG A 167 4.06 1.31 3.28
CA ARG A 167 2.65 0.89 3.35
C ARG A 167 1.70 2.07 3.17
N VAL A 168 1.96 3.17 3.88
CA VAL A 168 1.15 4.40 3.74
C VAL A 168 1.22 4.92 2.30
N ALA A 169 2.40 4.99 1.69
CA ALA A 169 2.56 5.42 0.30
C ALA A 169 1.72 4.56 -0.66
N ARG A 170 1.76 3.22 -0.53
CA ARG A 170 0.95 2.32 -1.35
C ARG A 170 -0.55 2.55 -1.15
N TYR A 171 -0.99 2.77 0.09
CA TYR A 171 -2.40 3.03 0.36
C TYR A 171 -2.89 4.36 -0.23
N LEU A 172 -2.06 5.40 -0.19
CA LEU A 172 -2.35 6.69 -0.84
C LEU A 172 -2.41 6.54 -2.36
N ASP A 173 -1.46 5.84 -3.00
CA ASP A 173 -1.51 5.60 -4.44
C ASP A 173 -2.77 4.84 -4.85
N ALA A 174 -3.15 3.84 -4.08
CA ALA A 174 -4.33 3.06 -4.39
C ALA A 174 -5.63 3.87 -4.11
N ALA A 175 -5.61 4.86 -3.20
CA ALA A 175 -6.70 5.84 -3.06
C ALA A 175 -6.72 6.85 -4.21
N ALA A 176 -5.56 7.20 -4.78
CA ALA A 176 -5.47 8.02 -5.97
C ALA A 176 -6.14 7.35 -7.18
N VAL A 177 -5.90 6.06 -7.37
CA VAL A 177 -6.57 5.27 -8.43
C VAL A 177 -8.09 5.29 -8.21
N ALA A 178 -8.55 5.01 -7.00
CA ALA A 178 -9.98 5.03 -6.70
C ALA A 178 -10.62 6.41 -6.93
N ALA A 179 -9.91 7.49 -6.59
CA ALA A 179 -10.37 8.85 -6.85
C ALA A 179 -10.47 9.17 -8.36
N GLU A 180 -9.53 8.68 -9.18
CA GLU A 180 -9.61 8.79 -10.65
C GLU A 180 -10.78 8.00 -11.23
N ASP A 181 -11.11 6.85 -10.63
CA ASP A 181 -12.27 6.05 -10.95
C ASP A 181 -13.59 6.66 -10.43
N GLY A 182 -13.52 7.81 -9.76
CA GLY A 182 -14.67 8.61 -9.31
C GLY A 182 -15.10 8.39 -7.87
N ALA A 183 -14.36 7.60 -7.08
CA ALA A 183 -14.62 7.45 -5.65
C ALA A 183 -14.11 8.69 -4.88
N THR A 184 -15.03 9.55 -4.44
CA THR A 184 -14.69 10.76 -3.68
C THR A 184 -15.34 10.78 -2.31
N PRO A 185 -14.76 11.49 -1.32
CA PRO A 185 -15.40 11.70 -0.03
C PRO A 185 -16.82 12.28 -0.16
N ALA A 186 -17.68 11.99 0.81
CA ALA A 186 -19.04 12.51 0.81
C ALA A 186 -19.05 14.04 0.89
N GLY A 187 -19.77 14.69 -0.03
CA GLY A 187 -19.82 16.16 -0.10
C GLY A 187 -18.57 16.81 -0.72
N PHE A 188 -17.66 16.03 -1.28
CA PHE A 188 -16.52 16.54 -2.03
C PHE A 188 -16.98 17.22 -3.32
N ASP A 189 -16.68 18.50 -3.46
CA ASP A 189 -17.08 19.37 -4.59
C ASP A 189 -15.88 19.82 -5.45
N GLU A 190 -14.67 19.36 -5.11
CA GLU A 190 -13.44 19.60 -5.85
C GLU A 190 -13.20 18.55 -6.95
N ASP A 191 -12.12 18.77 -7.72
CA ASP A 191 -11.70 17.88 -8.81
C ASP A 191 -11.09 16.58 -8.25
N PRO A 192 -11.65 15.39 -8.56
CA PRO A 192 -11.10 14.10 -8.15
C PRO A 192 -9.66 13.88 -8.64
N VAL A 193 -9.29 14.43 -9.80
CA VAL A 193 -7.92 14.34 -10.35
C VAL A 193 -6.93 15.11 -9.48
N LYS A 194 -7.38 16.25 -8.92
CA LYS A 194 -6.56 17.03 -7.98
C LYS A 194 -6.36 16.27 -6.67
N LEU A 195 -7.39 15.62 -6.14
CA LEU A 195 -7.28 14.75 -4.96
C LEU A 195 -6.30 13.59 -5.21
N ALA A 196 -6.45 12.90 -6.34
CA ALA A 196 -5.56 11.82 -6.74
C ALA A 196 -4.10 12.29 -6.84
N ARG A 197 -3.85 13.48 -7.39
CA ARG A 197 -2.52 14.07 -7.44
C ARG A 197 -1.93 14.31 -6.06
N VAL A 198 -2.71 14.86 -5.12
CA VAL A 198 -2.24 15.09 -3.75
C VAL A 198 -1.78 13.79 -3.10
N PHE A 199 -2.57 12.71 -3.24
CA PHE A 199 -2.17 11.39 -2.74
C PHE A 199 -0.86 10.88 -3.34
N ARG A 200 -0.64 11.05 -4.65
CA ARG A 200 0.60 10.61 -5.32
C ARG A 200 1.81 11.43 -4.91
N ASP A 201 1.66 12.74 -4.79
CA ASP A 201 2.72 13.63 -4.31
C ASP A 201 3.13 13.22 -2.88
N ASP A 202 2.14 12.91 -2.04
CA ASP A 202 2.37 12.46 -0.67
C ASP A 202 3.04 11.08 -0.60
N ALA A 203 2.58 10.13 -1.41
CA ALA A 203 3.17 8.80 -1.54
C ALA A 203 4.62 8.87 -2.01
N THR A 204 4.92 9.75 -2.97
CA THR A 204 6.28 9.96 -3.49
C THR A 204 7.21 10.46 -2.40
N MET A 205 6.79 11.48 -1.64
CA MET A 205 7.58 12.00 -0.53
C MET A 205 7.80 10.95 0.56
N LEU A 206 6.79 10.13 0.88
CA LEU A 206 6.93 9.06 1.86
C LEU A 206 7.98 8.03 1.46
N ARG A 207 8.07 7.70 0.17
CA ARG A 207 9.14 6.81 -0.34
C ARG A 207 10.52 7.43 -0.16
N ILE A 208 10.67 8.72 -0.49
CA ILE A 208 11.93 9.45 -0.28
C ILE A 208 12.34 9.42 1.20
N LEU A 209 11.41 9.70 2.12
CA LEU A 209 11.66 9.64 3.56
C LEU A 209 12.00 8.22 4.04
N ALA A 210 11.34 7.20 3.48
CA ALA A 210 11.59 5.81 3.80
C ALA A 210 12.98 5.33 3.32
N GLU A 211 13.45 5.83 2.17
CA GLU A 211 14.80 5.59 1.67
C GLU A 211 15.86 6.28 2.54
N ALA A 212 15.58 7.49 3.04
CA ALA A 212 16.43 8.21 3.98
C ALA A 212 16.72 7.43 5.27
N GLY A 213 15.74 6.63 5.72
CA GLY A 213 15.88 5.75 6.87
C GLY A 213 16.28 4.31 6.56
N GLY A 214 16.47 3.95 5.29
CA GLY A 214 16.91 2.60 4.92
C GLY A 214 18.38 2.34 5.28
N PRO A 215 18.88 1.10 5.10
CA PRO A 215 20.29 0.74 5.37
C PRO A 215 21.33 1.53 4.53
N TYR A 216 20.88 2.42 3.64
CA TYR A 216 21.70 3.21 2.71
C TYR A 216 21.55 4.74 2.87
N GLY A 217 20.91 5.28 3.93
CA GLY A 217 20.59 6.73 4.05
C GLY A 217 21.78 7.67 3.75
N ARG A 218 21.64 8.80 3.02
CA ARG A 218 20.58 9.82 2.93
C ARG A 218 20.29 10.25 1.48
N PRO A 219 19.03 10.49 1.06
CA PRO A 219 18.71 11.23 -0.15
C PRO A 219 18.97 12.73 0.07
N ASN A 220 19.58 13.37 -0.93
CA ASN A 220 19.93 14.77 -0.92
C ASN A 220 18.68 15.62 -1.15
N LEU A 221 18.11 16.18 -0.07
CA LEU A 221 16.89 17.00 -0.11
C LEU A 221 17.12 18.43 -0.64
N GLY A 222 18.34 18.78 -1.07
CA GLY A 222 18.67 20.10 -1.61
C GLY A 222 18.26 20.35 -3.07
N ALA A 223 17.34 19.57 -3.64
CA ALA A 223 16.98 19.63 -5.06
C ALA A 223 15.47 19.63 -5.35
N LEU A 224 14.61 19.93 -4.36
CA LEU A 224 13.18 20.21 -4.59
C LEU A 224 12.91 21.71 -4.56
#